data_AF-A0A7R9KZ49-F1
#
_entry.id   AF-A0A7R9KZ49-F1
#
_cell.length_a   1.000
_cell.length_b   1.000
_cell.length_c   1.000
_cell.angle_alpha   90.00
_cell.angle_beta   90.00
_cell.angle_gamma   90.00
#
_symmetry.space_group_name_H-M   'P 1'
#
loop_
_entity.id
_entity.type
_entity.pdbx_description
1 polymer ?
#
loop_
_entity_poly.entity_id
_entity_poly.type
_entity_poly.pdbx_seq_one_letter_code
_entity_poly.pdbx_strand_id
1 'polypeptide(L)'
;VANYETQYTDKEIAELIRTVCPMCLDRVENCRNAAIDCLCHLSSLSDKLCDLMVTADVMTPIVAAFNQYFVADNWLTPAGKHQPSALVPQIYINLCRLLTNLCGTSDKALNVFNTSNVTQILVNGLNVGETNIEVAIASAQCLSVVGEENQIPALLVPENLDVIKSLLIKLPENSSQTHLSLLTAFIGHNMGIGSDSKALEFTFALIDNALSAQCLPQIVDFAQNIQQFVDTEKDIDCLKQNYFDVKNLVLAKRVALELITNITGADGSAGSDADDDDQDMDCDDDMEASDGDDGDSNANNGDISDTTAPEVSTISPELEAIIIGKGLLAKIGDHLCALDGQLKDKLLLHGFGAEIVNCIESIQLCSLTCVHNLVACISPQTLTIGDQLWKNIYHMVFDGSTGGQLLVEEATNTIRALIARHPTLTLTGDELDRLCAHCQTVAAAAPGVGSIAVKINVINVLSVCGQRSPDPAFVERVAALLLTGVESERDLTVRAELFDALIDVFSEDHKTDSIAVKLDLIKRMKAAAVLFRKEVCIEC
;
A
#
# COMPACT_ATOMS: atom_id res chain seq x y z
N VAL A 1 11.26 3.90 -17.71
CA VAL A 1 10.80 2.55 -17.35
C VAL A 1 10.12 1.84 -18.52
N ALA A 2 9.09 2.40 -19.17
CA ALA A 2 8.32 1.77 -20.26
C ALA A 2 9.05 1.40 -21.59
N ASN A 3 10.38 1.49 -21.66
CA ASN A 3 11.13 1.28 -22.91
C ASN A 3 12.22 0.20 -22.83
N TYR A 4 12.51 -0.39 -21.66
CA TYR A 4 13.55 -1.43 -21.58
C TYR A 4 13.02 -2.80 -22.03
N GLU A 5 11.77 -3.14 -21.71
CA GLU A 5 11.14 -4.42 -22.06
C GLU A 5 10.97 -4.63 -23.56
N THR A 6 10.89 -3.53 -24.32
CA THR A 6 10.77 -3.53 -25.77
C THR A 6 12.12 -3.43 -26.49
N GLN A 7 13.18 -3.01 -25.78
CA GLN A 7 14.49 -2.72 -26.37
C GLN A 7 15.55 -3.79 -26.08
N TYR A 8 15.44 -4.51 -24.96
CA TYR A 8 16.45 -5.48 -24.55
C TYR A 8 15.79 -6.82 -24.21
N THR A 9 16.43 -7.90 -24.65
CA THR A 9 16.02 -9.25 -24.29
C THR A 9 16.48 -9.60 -22.86
N ASP A 10 15.73 -10.46 -22.18
CA ASP A 10 16.12 -10.98 -20.86
C ASP A 10 17.54 -11.60 -20.88
N LYS A 11 17.96 -12.15 -22.02
CA LYS A 11 19.32 -12.67 -22.22
C LYS A 11 20.39 -11.58 -22.17
N GLU A 12 20.19 -10.46 -22.87
CA GLU A 12 21.13 -9.34 -22.89
C GLU A 12 21.26 -8.70 -21.52
N ILE A 13 20.14 -8.55 -20.82
CA ILE A 13 20.12 -8.00 -19.46
C ILE A 13 20.85 -8.96 -18.50
N ALA A 14 20.59 -10.27 -18.58
CA ALA A 14 21.31 -11.25 -17.76
C ALA A 14 22.83 -11.28 -18.05
N GLU A 15 23.25 -11.04 -19.29
CA GLU A 15 24.67 -10.93 -19.65
C GLU A 15 25.31 -9.66 -19.07
N LEU A 16 24.60 -8.52 -19.10
CA LEU A 16 25.00 -7.30 -18.43
C LEU A 16 25.18 -7.53 -16.92
N ILE A 17 24.19 -8.16 -16.27
CA ILE A 17 24.24 -8.45 -14.84
C ILE A 17 25.45 -9.33 -14.50
N ARG A 18 25.70 -10.41 -15.26
CA ARG A 18 26.88 -11.27 -15.04
C ARG A 18 28.22 -10.56 -15.25
N THR A 19 28.23 -9.51 -16.07
CA THR A 19 29.43 -8.68 -16.30
C THR A 19 29.66 -7.67 -15.17
N VAL A 20 28.59 -7.04 -14.67
CA VAL A 20 28.67 -5.99 -13.65
C VAL A 20 28.83 -6.58 -12.25
N CYS A 21 28.18 -7.70 -11.94
CA CYS A 21 28.15 -8.29 -10.60
C CYS A 21 29.54 -8.52 -9.96
N PRO A 22 30.54 -9.08 -10.68
CA PRO A 22 31.89 -9.23 -10.12
C PRO A 22 32.57 -7.91 -9.74
N MET A 23 32.17 -6.79 -10.35
CA MET A 23 32.74 -5.47 -10.08
C MET A 23 32.34 -4.93 -8.70
N CYS A 24 31.31 -5.48 -8.06
CA CYS A 24 31.01 -5.22 -6.64
C CYS A 24 32.17 -5.60 -5.72
N LEU A 25 33.03 -6.52 -6.18
CA LEU A 25 34.21 -7.02 -5.48
C LEU A 25 35.53 -6.41 -5.99
N ASP A 26 35.46 -5.37 -6.83
CA ASP A 26 36.66 -4.75 -7.42
C ASP A 26 37.56 -4.12 -6.34
N ARG A 27 38.87 -4.05 -6.58
CA ARG A 27 39.82 -3.42 -5.66
C ARG A 27 39.65 -1.89 -5.60
N VAL A 28 39.18 -1.28 -6.69
CA VAL A 28 38.95 0.15 -6.81
C VAL A 28 37.56 0.50 -6.29
N GLU A 29 37.52 1.37 -5.29
CA GLU A 29 36.29 1.77 -4.61
C GLU A 29 35.25 2.41 -5.54
N ASN A 30 35.70 3.27 -6.45
CA ASN A 30 34.82 3.89 -7.45
C ASN A 30 34.17 2.85 -8.38
N CYS A 31 34.89 1.78 -8.72
CA CYS A 31 34.34 0.70 -9.54
C CYS A 31 33.26 -0.07 -8.77
N ARG A 32 33.49 -0.37 -7.49
CA ARG A 32 32.48 -0.98 -6.62
C ARG A 32 31.23 -0.11 -6.52
N ASN A 33 31.42 1.17 -6.18
CA ASN A 33 30.31 2.11 -6.01
C ASN A 33 29.47 2.22 -7.29
N ALA A 34 30.12 2.38 -8.45
CA ALA A 34 29.44 2.47 -9.74
C ALA A 34 28.69 1.17 -10.11
N ALA A 35 29.29 0.01 -9.84
CA ALA A 35 28.65 -1.28 -10.10
C ALA A 35 27.40 -1.49 -9.24
N ILE A 36 27.52 -1.25 -7.92
CA ILE A 36 26.42 -1.40 -6.97
C ILE A 36 25.31 -0.39 -7.28
N ASP A 37 25.65 0.85 -7.59
CA ASP A 37 24.67 1.89 -7.94
C ASP A 37 23.96 1.57 -9.27
N CYS A 38 24.65 1.01 -10.26
CA CYS A 38 24.04 0.51 -11.49
C CYS A 38 23.03 -0.60 -11.21
N LEU A 39 23.40 -1.59 -10.38
CA LEU A 39 22.49 -2.68 -9.99
C LEU A 39 21.29 -2.17 -9.20
N CYS A 40 21.48 -1.18 -8.32
CA CYS A 40 20.37 -0.53 -7.61
C CYS A 40 19.36 0.05 -8.60
N HIS A 41 19.82 0.86 -9.56
CA HIS A 41 18.94 1.46 -10.55
C HIS A 41 18.19 0.40 -11.37
N LEU A 42 18.85 -0.69 -11.77
CA LEU A 42 18.21 -1.80 -12.48
C LEU A 42 17.12 -2.47 -11.63
N SER A 43 17.42 -2.78 -10.37
CA SER A 43 16.46 -3.41 -9.45
C SER A 43 15.23 -2.55 -9.14
N SER A 44 15.31 -1.23 -9.30
CA SER A 44 14.18 -0.33 -9.06
C SER A 44 13.26 -0.14 -10.28
N LEU A 45 13.55 -0.80 -11.40
CA LEU A 45 12.74 -0.66 -12.63
C LEU A 45 11.54 -1.60 -12.66
N SER A 46 11.66 -2.83 -12.16
CA SER A 46 10.56 -3.81 -12.05
C SER A 46 10.95 -5.05 -11.25
N ASP A 47 9.94 -5.74 -10.74
CA ASP A 47 10.09 -7.02 -10.02
C ASP A 47 10.64 -8.12 -10.95
N LYS A 48 10.22 -8.12 -12.23
CA LYS A 48 10.76 -9.02 -13.26
C LYS A 48 12.29 -8.90 -13.38
N LEU A 49 12.82 -7.68 -13.31
CA LEU A 49 14.26 -7.46 -13.36
C LEU A 49 14.96 -7.95 -12.11
N CYS A 50 14.37 -7.78 -10.92
CA CYS A 50 14.88 -8.37 -9.69
C CYS A 50 15.00 -9.90 -9.82
N ASP A 51 13.96 -10.59 -10.31
CA ASP A 51 14.00 -12.04 -10.52
C ASP A 51 15.08 -12.48 -11.53
N LEU A 52 15.25 -11.71 -12.60
CA LEU A 52 16.31 -11.96 -13.57
C LEU A 52 17.70 -11.79 -12.96
N MET A 53 17.88 -10.77 -12.10
CA MET A 53 19.12 -10.53 -11.36
C MET A 53 19.43 -11.67 -10.39
N VAL A 54 18.43 -12.14 -9.65
CA VAL A 54 18.57 -13.30 -8.75
C VAL A 54 18.93 -14.56 -9.54
N THR A 55 18.28 -14.79 -10.68
CA THR A 55 18.58 -15.91 -11.59
C THR A 55 19.99 -15.81 -12.19
N ALA A 56 20.50 -14.60 -12.38
CA ALA A 56 21.86 -14.33 -12.82
C ALA A 56 22.91 -14.36 -11.68
N ASP A 57 22.53 -14.82 -10.47
CA ASP A 57 23.38 -14.96 -9.29
C ASP A 57 23.94 -13.64 -8.76
N VAL A 58 23.13 -12.58 -8.74
CA VAL A 58 23.50 -11.29 -8.13
C VAL A 58 23.73 -11.41 -6.61
N MET A 59 23.05 -12.34 -5.93
CA MET A 59 23.09 -12.46 -4.46
C MET A 59 24.46 -12.89 -3.94
N THR A 60 25.15 -13.80 -4.64
CA THR A 60 26.49 -14.27 -4.25
C THR A 60 27.51 -13.11 -4.09
N PRO A 61 27.73 -12.23 -5.09
CA PRO A 61 28.63 -11.09 -4.96
C PRO A 61 28.13 -10.03 -3.97
N ILE A 62 26.82 -9.84 -3.78
CA ILE A 62 26.28 -8.93 -2.76
C ILE A 62 26.62 -9.44 -1.34
N VAL A 63 26.35 -10.71 -1.04
CA VAL A 63 26.66 -11.33 0.26
C VAL A 63 28.18 -11.33 0.49
N ALA A 64 28.97 -11.60 -0.55
CA ALA A 64 30.43 -11.51 -0.46
C ALA A 64 30.91 -10.09 -0.15
N ALA A 65 30.31 -9.06 -0.77
CA ALA A 65 30.63 -7.66 -0.53
C ALA A 65 30.35 -7.28 0.93
N PHE A 66 29.18 -7.68 1.46
CA PHE A 66 28.84 -7.44 2.86
C PHE A 66 29.88 -8.05 3.83
N ASN A 67 30.22 -9.32 3.61
CA ASN A 67 31.19 -10.03 4.46
C ASN A 67 32.61 -9.47 4.33
N GLN A 68 33.07 -9.15 3.12
CA GLN A 68 34.40 -8.64 2.90
C GLN A 68 34.58 -7.26 3.54
N TYR A 69 33.67 -6.32 3.24
CA TYR A 69 33.87 -4.92 3.61
C TYR A 69 33.46 -4.60 5.04
N PHE A 70 32.37 -5.20 5.53
CA PHE A 70 31.81 -4.81 6.83
C PHE A 70 32.10 -5.81 7.95
N VAL A 71 32.52 -7.05 7.61
CA VAL A 71 32.99 -8.02 8.61
C VAL A 71 34.52 -8.08 8.63
N ALA A 72 35.15 -8.44 7.51
CA ALA A 72 36.60 -8.67 7.50
C ALA A 72 37.44 -7.38 7.59
N ASP A 73 36.98 -6.31 6.95
CA ASP A 73 37.65 -5.02 6.95
C ASP A 73 37.06 -4.02 7.96
N ASN A 74 35.87 -4.32 8.49
CA ASN A 74 35.19 -3.57 9.54
C ASN A 74 35.00 -2.07 9.21
N TRP A 75 34.55 -1.79 7.99
CA TRP A 75 34.45 -0.43 7.44
C TRP A 75 33.46 0.50 8.16
N LEU A 76 32.52 -0.04 8.94
CA LEU A 76 31.51 0.76 9.65
C LEU A 76 31.99 1.34 10.98
N THR A 77 33.11 0.85 11.54
CA THR A 77 33.57 1.30 12.86
C THR A 77 34.81 2.20 12.73
N PRO A 78 34.99 3.19 13.63
CA PRO A 78 36.19 4.01 13.67
C PRO A 78 37.49 3.22 13.92
N ALA A 79 37.38 1.99 14.45
CA ALA A 79 38.49 1.09 14.74
C ALA A 79 38.84 0.15 13.57
N GLY A 80 38.22 0.32 12.40
CA GLY A 80 38.50 -0.44 11.20
C GLY A 80 39.97 -0.36 10.74
N LYS A 81 40.39 -1.31 9.89
CA LYS A 81 41.78 -1.38 9.39
C LYS A 81 42.19 -0.15 8.56
N HIS A 82 41.21 0.62 8.10
CA HIS A 82 41.38 1.83 7.31
C HIS A 82 40.43 2.90 7.84
N GLN A 83 40.85 4.18 7.79
CA GLN A 83 39.87 5.27 7.92
C GLN A 83 38.86 5.12 6.77
N PRO A 84 37.56 4.98 7.07
CA PRO A 84 36.57 4.79 6.03
C PRO A 84 36.58 6.02 5.11
N SER A 85 36.64 5.78 3.80
CA SER A 85 36.48 6.86 2.83
C SER A 85 35.07 7.44 2.93
N ALA A 86 34.87 8.63 2.35
CA ALA A 86 33.53 9.22 2.25
C ALA A 86 32.54 8.36 1.42
N LEU A 87 33.01 7.40 0.62
CA LEU A 87 32.15 6.51 -0.18
C LEU A 87 31.71 5.26 0.58
N VAL A 88 32.36 4.90 1.69
CA VAL A 88 32.02 3.69 2.46
C VAL A 88 30.55 3.67 2.90
N PRO A 89 30.01 4.75 3.53
CA PRO A 89 28.58 4.78 3.88
C PRO A 89 27.68 4.68 2.65
N GLN A 90 28.05 5.33 1.53
CA GLN A 90 27.26 5.28 0.29
C GLN A 90 27.20 3.88 -0.30
N ILE A 91 28.32 3.15 -0.30
CA ILE A 91 28.39 1.74 -0.74
C ILE A 91 27.49 0.87 0.13
N TYR A 92 27.54 1.06 1.46
CA TYR A 92 26.69 0.32 2.39
C TYR A 92 25.20 0.59 2.12
N ILE A 93 24.82 1.86 2.06
CA ILE A 93 23.43 2.28 1.81
C ILE A 93 22.91 1.71 0.48
N ASN A 94 23.72 1.75 -0.57
CA ASN A 94 23.36 1.18 -1.87
C ASN A 94 23.24 -0.34 -1.82
N LEU A 95 24.12 -1.05 -1.10
CA LEU A 95 23.98 -2.50 -0.90
C LEU A 95 22.71 -2.85 -0.13
N CYS A 96 22.36 -2.10 0.92
CA CYS A 96 21.10 -2.27 1.63
C CYS A 96 19.90 -2.06 0.70
N ARG A 97 19.89 -0.97 -0.10
CA ARG A 97 18.82 -0.68 -1.06
C ARG A 97 18.67 -1.80 -2.11
N LEU A 98 19.77 -2.28 -2.67
CA LEU A 98 19.74 -3.39 -3.63
C LEU A 98 19.18 -4.66 -2.99
N LEU A 99 19.60 -4.96 -1.76
CA LEU A 99 19.12 -6.11 -1.00
C LEU A 99 17.62 -5.99 -0.68
N THR A 100 17.14 -4.81 -0.29
CA THR A 100 15.72 -4.52 -0.08
C THR A 100 14.92 -4.84 -1.33
N ASN A 101 15.33 -4.34 -2.50
CA ASN A 101 14.59 -4.56 -3.75
C ASN A 101 14.56 -6.05 -4.15
N LEU A 102 15.68 -6.75 -3.99
CA LEU A 102 15.78 -8.18 -4.36
C LEU A 102 15.01 -9.08 -3.39
N CYS A 103 15.12 -8.87 -2.08
CA CYS A 103 14.44 -9.68 -1.09
C CYS A 103 12.93 -9.39 -1.02
N GLY A 104 12.51 -8.15 -1.29
CA GLY A 104 11.08 -7.79 -1.31
C GLY A 104 10.31 -8.34 -2.52
N THR A 105 11.01 -8.94 -3.51
CA THR A 105 10.39 -9.43 -4.75
C THR A 105 10.70 -10.91 -5.04
N SER A 106 11.65 -11.53 -4.32
CA SER A 106 12.13 -12.86 -4.66
C SER A 106 12.43 -13.73 -3.45
N ASP A 107 11.65 -14.80 -3.27
CA ASP A 107 11.86 -15.82 -2.23
C ASP A 107 13.25 -16.45 -2.27
N LYS A 108 13.85 -16.55 -3.46
CA LYS A 108 15.21 -17.07 -3.61
C LYS A 108 16.23 -16.12 -2.98
N ALA A 109 16.07 -14.81 -3.18
CA ALA A 109 16.93 -13.81 -2.53
C ALA A 109 16.73 -13.84 -1.01
N LEU A 110 15.48 -13.94 -0.56
CA LEU A 110 15.12 -14.05 0.85
C LEU A 110 15.75 -15.28 1.53
N ASN A 111 15.72 -16.43 0.86
CA ASN A 111 16.37 -17.66 1.35
C ASN A 111 17.90 -17.50 1.47
N VAL A 112 18.54 -16.85 0.50
CA VAL A 112 19.99 -16.55 0.56
C VAL A 112 20.28 -15.57 1.71
N PHE A 113 19.44 -14.55 1.90
CA PHE A 113 19.56 -13.63 3.03
C PHE A 113 19.51 -14.37 4.37
N ASN A 114 18.47 -15.19 4.60
CA ASN A 114 18.23 -15.92 5.84
C ASN A 114 19.35 -16.91 6.21
N THR A 115 20.04 -17.46 5.20
CA THR A 115 21.14 -18.42 5.40
C THR A 115 22.53 -17.78 5.46
N SER A 116 22.61 -16.47 5.24
CA SER A 116 23.86 -15.70 5.27
C SER A 116 24.06 -14.99 6.62
N ASN A 117 25.22 -14.35 6.79
CA ASN A 117 25.49 -13.51 7.96
C ASN A 117 25.00 -12.05 7.81
N VAL A 118 24.20 -11.75 6.77
CA VAL A 118 23.84 -10.35 6.46
C VAL A 118 22.98 -9.72 7.55
N THR A 119 22.08 -10.47 8.20
CA THR A 119 21.27 -9.94 9.31
C THR A 119 22.13 -9.33 10.41
N GLN A 120 23.21 -10.01 10.84
CA GLN A 120 24.07 -9.48 11.89
C GLN A 120 24.79 -8.19 11.46
N ILE A 121 25.15 -8.09 10.17
CA ILE A 121 25.78 -6.90 9.60
C ILE A 121 24.79 -5.72 9.58
N LEU A 122 23.51 -5.97 9.29
CA LEU A 122 22.46 -4.96 9.36
C LEU A 122 22.18 -4.53 10.81
N VAL A 123 22.14 -5.46 11.77
CA VAL A 123 21.98 -5.10 13.19
C VAL A 123 23.14 -4.23 13.69
N ASN A 124 24.37 -4.52 13.29
CA ASN A 124 25.52 -3.66 13.61
C ASN A 124 25.36 -2.26 12.99
N GLY A 125 24.76 -2.17 11.81
CA GLY A 125 24.41 -0.92 11.15
C GLY A 125 23.39 -0.07 11.91
N LEU A 126 22.55 -0.67 12.76
CA LEU A 126 21.58 0.05 13.61
C LEU A 126 22.24 0.79 14.78
N ASN A 127 23.50 0.50 15.11
CA ASN A 127 24.19 1.13 16.23
C ASN A 127 24.63 2.57 15.89
N VAL A 128 23.74 3.54 16.12
CA VAL A 128 23.97 4.97 15.84
C VAL A 128 25.12 5.56 16.67
N GLY A 129 25.55 4.91 17.75
CA GLY A 129 26.74 5.33 18.51
C GLY A 129 28.06 5.07 17.75
N GLU A 130 28.04 4.10 16.85
CA GLU A 130 29.22 3.67 16.08
C GLU A 130 29.12 4.01 14.59
N THR A 131 27.91 4.21 14.09
CA THR A 131 27.61 4.47 12.67
C THR A 131 26.88 5.80 12.49
N ASN A 132 26.85 6.32 11.26
CA ASN A 132 26.02 7.48 10.96
C ASN A 132 24.53 7.08 10.85
N ILE A 133 23.64 8.06 11.02
CA ILE A 133 22.19 7.81 11.02
C ILE A 133 21.66 7.30 9.67
N GLU A 134 22.32 7.64 8.56
CA GLU A 134 21.93 7.17 7.22
C GLU A 134 22.13 5.67 7.05
N VAL A 135 23.24 5.13 7.57
CA VAL A 135 23.55 3.70 7.63
C VAL A 135 22.51 2.98 8.49
N ALA A 136 22.16 3.55 9.64
CA ALA A 136 21.14 2.97 10.52
C ALA A 136 19.77 2.94 9.84
N ILE A 137 19.37 4.02 9.16
CA ILE A 137 18.11 4.07 8.40
C ILE A 137 18.11 3.03 7.28
N ALA A 138 19.17 2.95 6.48
CA ALA A 138 19.25 1.96 5.40
C ALA A 138 19.21 0.51 5.92
N SER A 139 19.84 0.26 7.07
CA SER A 139 19.78 -1.04 7.74
C SER A 139 18.36 -1.37 8.21
N ALA A 140 17.70 -0.41 8.84
CA ALA A 140 16.34 -0.57 9.35
C ALA A 140 15.32 -0.74 8.22
N GLN A 141 15.45 0.01 7.12
CA GLN A 141 14.62 -0.16 5.92
C GLN A 141 14.77 -1.54 5.28
N CYS A 142 16.00 -2.05 5.23
CA CYS A 142 16.23 -3.40 4.72
C CYS A 142 15.61 -4.45 5.63
N LEU A 143 15.83 -4.37 6.94
CA LEU A 143 15.26 -5.31 7.90
C LEU A 143 13.73 -5.23 8.00
N SER A 144 13.12 -4.05 7.81
CA SER A 144 11.66 -3.91 7.84
C SER A 144 11.03 -4.65 6.68
N VAL A 145 11.49 -4.42 5.45
CA VAL A 145 10.97 -5.07 4.23
C VAL A 145 11.28 -6.57 4.25
N VAL A 146 12.49 -6.97 4.60
CA VAL A 146 12.88 -8.40 4.67
C VAL A 146 12.15 -9.13 5.80
N GLY A 147 11.65 -8.40 6.79
CA GLY A 147 10.86 -8.95 7.89
C GLY A 147 9.36 -8.96 7.62
N GLU A 148 8.88 -8.40 6.51
CA GLU A 148 7.48 -8.53 6.08
C GLU A 148 7.26 -9.98 5.66
N GLU A 149 6.30 -10.65 6.31
CA GLU A 149 5.94 -12.06 6.07
C GLU A 149 7.06 -13.10 6.26
N ASN A 150 8.22 -12.68 6.75
CA ASN A 150 9.38 -13.54 6.97
C ASN A 150 9.93 -13.38 8.39
N GLN A 151 9.99 -14.50 9.12
CA GLN A 151 10.62 -14.51 10.43
C GLN A 151 12.14 -14.44 10.28
N ILE A 152 12.76 -13.55 11.05
CA ILE A 152 14.23 -13.42 11.09
C ILE A 152 14.72 -13.80 12.50
N PRO A 153 14.89 -15.10 12.83
CA PRO A 153 15.25 -15.55 14.17
C PRO A 153 16.54 -14.91 14.72
N ALA A 154 17.47 -14.54 13.84
CA ALA A 154 18.71 -13.86 14.22
C ALA A 154 18.45 -12.50 14.90
N LEU A 155 17.33 -11.83 14.65
CA LEU A 155 16.95 -10.58 15.35
C LEU A 155 16.51 -10.83 16.80
N LEU A 156 16.06 -12.05 17.13
CA LEU A 156 15.56 -12.42 18.46
C LEU A 156 16.68 -12.81 19.44
N VAL A 157 17.93 -12.81 18.99
CA VAL A 157 19.09 -13.03 19.87
C VAL A 157 19.18 -11.87 20.88
N PRO A 158 19.42 -12.12 22.19
CA PRO A 158 19.37 -11.08 23.23
C PRO A 158 20.19 -9.82 22.91
N GLU A 159 21.40 -9.98 22.40
CA GLU A 159 22.29 -8.88 22.03
C GLU A 159 21.68 -8.00 20.92
N ASN A 160 21.02 -8.60 19.93
CA ASN A 160 20.37 -7.89 18.83
C ASN A 160 19.07 -7.23 19.29
N LEU A 161 18.32 -7.88 20.19
CA LEU A 161 17.13 -7.31 20.82
C LEU A 161 17.46 -6.06 21.63
N ASP A 162 18.60 -6.04 22.33
CA ASP A 162 19.03 -4.87 23.10
C ASP A 162 19.31 -3.68 22.18
N VAL A 163 19.92 -3.90 21.01
CA VAL A 163 20.10 -2.86 19.98
C VAL A 163 18.76 -2.32 19.51
N ILE A 164 17.82 -3.19 19.11
CA ILE A 164 16.47 -2.80 18.66
C ILE A 164 15.74 -2.01 19.75
N LYS A 165 15.71 -2.52 20.98
CA LYS A 165 15.05 -1.85 22.11
C LYS A 165 15.68 -0.51 22.44
N SER A 166 17.01 -0.36 22.30
CA SER A 166 17.70 0.89 22.59
C SER A 166 17.22 2.08 21.74
N LEU A 167 16.75 1.79 20.51
CA LEU A 167 16.19 2.78 19.59
C LEU A 167 14.72 3.13 19.86
N LEU A 168 14.09 2.43 20.82
CA LEU A 168 12.68 2.57 21.21
C LEU A 168 12.51 2.98 22.69
N ILE A 169 13.53 3.58 23.31
CA ILE A 169 13.48 4.00 24.74
C ILE A 169 12.90 5.41 24.92
N LYS A 170 13.13 6.31 23.97
CA LYS A 170 12.70 7.71 24.06
C LYS A 170 12.13 8.21 22.75
N LEU A 171 11.25 9.19 22.84
CA LEU A 171 10.76 9.87 21.65
C LEU A 171 11.93 10.60 20.93
N PRO A 172 11.95 10.53 19.60
CA PRO A 172 12.98 11.14 18.75
C PRO A 172 12.86 12.66 18.73
N GLU A 173 13.98 13.36 18.52
CA GLU A 173 14.05 14.83 18.58
C GLU A 173 14.03 15.48 17.18
N ASN A 174 14.28 14.69 16.12
CA ASN A 174 14.31 15.16 14.73
C ASN A 174 13.73 14.13 13.75
N SER A 175 13.57 14.52 12.47
CA SER A 175 12.90 13.70 11.46
C SER A 175 13.63 12.39 11.13
N SER A 176 14.96 12.40 11.05
CA SER A 176 15.76 11.21 10.76
C SER A 176 15.72 10.20 11.90
N GLN A 177 15.79 10.65 13.15
CA GLN A 177 15.58 9.78 14.32
C GLN A 177 14.14 9.26 14.36
N THR A 178 13.16 10.07 13.99
CA THR A 178 11.75 9.65 13.94
C THR A 178 11.53 8.54 12.92
N HIS A 179 12.10 8.72 11.73
CA HIS A 179 12.06 7.71 10.68
C HIS A 179 12.73 6.40 11.13
N LEU A 180 13.93 6.47 11.72
CA LEU A 180 14.64 5.29 12.23
C LEU A 180 13.85 4.57 13.34
N SER A 181 13.33 5.30 14.33
CA SER A 181 12.55 4.70 15.41
C SER A 181 11.26 4.05 14.90
N LEU A 182 10.60 4.63 13.89
CA LEU A 182 9.41 4.01 13.28
C LEU A 182 9.75 2.73 12.51
N LEU A 183 10.82 2.73 11.71
CA LEU A 183 11.29 1.50 11.05
C LEU A 183 11.66 0.43 12.08
N THR A 184 12.26 0.83 13.20
CA THR A 184 12.62 -0.09 14.27
C THR A 184 11.38 -0.62 15.00
N ALA A 185 10.36 0.21 15.20
CA ALA A 185 9.06 -0.22 15.74
C ALA A 185 8.36 -1.19 14.79
N PHE A 186 8.48 -0.98 13.47
CA PHE A 186 7.96 -1.87 12.45
C PHE A 186 8.65 -3.24 12.47
N ILE A 187 9.99 -3.27 12.52
CA ILE A 187 10.76 -4.51 12.73
C ILE A 187 10.30 -5.18 14.04
N GLY A 188 10.14 -4.40 15.10
CA GLY A 188 9.66 -4.89 16.39
C GLY A 188 8.32 -5.59 16.27
N HIS A 189 7.35 -4.94 15.64
CA HIS A 189 6.01 -5.48 15.40
C HIS A 189 6.05 -6.79 14.61
N ASN A 190 6.75 -6.83 13.47
CA ASN A 190 6.86 -8.05 12.64
C ASN A 190 7.49 -9.23 13.40
N MET A 191 8.42 -8.95 14.33
CA MET A 191 9.07 -9.97 15.15
C MET A 191 8.29 -10.31 16.44
N GLY A 192 7.11 -9.71 16.67
CA GLY A 192 6.33 -9.86 17.90
C GLY A 192 6.97 -9.20 19.13
N ILE A 193 8.00 -8.36 18.93
CA ILE A 193 8.68 -7.61 19.98
C ILE A 193 7.77 -6.45 20.41
N GLY A 194 7.47 -6.37 21.70
CA GLY A 194 6.71 -5.24 22.23
C GLY A 194 5.20 -5.33 21.96
N SER A 195 4.66 -6.54 21.93
CA SER A 195 3.21 -6.79 21.90
C SER A 195 2.51 -6.44 23.23
N ASP A 196 3.27 -5.99 24.24
CA ASP A 196 2.69 -5.52 25.51
C ASP A 196 2.14 -4.09 25.39
N SER A 197 1.18 -3.79 26.27
CA SER A 197 0.49 -2.50 26.34
C SER A 197 1.42 -1.27 26.35
N LYS A 198 2.58 -1.33 27.04
CA LYS A 198 3.49 -0.17 27.11
C LYS A 198 4.24 0.05 25.82
N ALA A 199 4.69 -1.03 25.19
CA ALA A 199 5.34 -0.95 23.89
C ALA A 199 4.36 -0.52 22.79
N LEU A 200 3.09 -0.94 22.87
CA LEU A 200 2.02 -0.45 22.01
C LEU A 200 1.78 1.06 22.22
N GLU A 201 1.63 1.52 23.46
CA GLU A 201 1.47 2.94 23.80
C GLU A 201 2.63 3.79 23.26
N PHE A 202 3.87 3.32 23.41
CA PHE A 202 5.05 4.01 22.90
C PHE A 202 5.07 4.06 21.37
N THR A 203 4.75 2.94 20.71
CA THR A 203 4.64 2.87 19.25
C THR A 203 3.62 3.87 18.72
N PHE A 204 2.45 3.96 19.35
CA PHE A 204 1.44 4.96 18.99
C PHE A 204 1.83 6.39 19.37
N ALA A 205 2.71 6.60 20.35
CA ALA A 205 3.31 7.92 20.60
C ALA A 205 4.30 8.33 19.49
N LEU A 206 5.08 7.38 18.94
CA LEU A 206 5.95 7.61 17.77
C LEU A 206 5.13 7.95 16.52
N ILE A 207 4.10 7.16 16.24
CA ILE A 207 3.16 7.39 15.13
C ILE A 207 2.56 8.80 15.26
N ASP A 208 2.05 9.13 16.44
CA ASP A 208 1.44 10.44 16.72
C ASP A 208 2.40 11.59 16.47
N ASN A 209 3.65 11.45 16.92
CA ASN A 209 4.71 12.43 16.70
C ASN A 209 5.00 12.64 15.20
N ALA A 210 5.09 11.56 14.42
CA ALA A 210 5.35 11.63 12.99
C ALA A 210 4.20 12.25 12.21
N LEU A 211 2.95 11.81 12.44
CA LEU A 211 1.77 12.34 11.74
C LEU A 211 1.52 13.81 12.10
N SER A 212 1.79 14.22 13.35
CA SER A 212 1.57 15.59 13.81
C SER A 212 2.66 16.58 13.36
N ALA A 213 3.80 16.11 12.86
CA ALA A 213 4.89 16.97 12.41
C ALA A 213 4.53 17.76 11.14
N GLN A 214 4.83 19.06 11.11
CA GLN A 214 4.55 19.93 9.96
C GLN A 214 5.58 19.74 8.84
N CYS A 215 5.15 19.22 7.69
CA CYS A 215 6.03 18.99 6.53
C CYS A 215 5.97 20.09 5.47
N LEU A 216 4.78 20.68 5.24
CA LEU A 216 4.58 21.64 4.15
C LEU A 216 5.52 22.86 4.21
N PRO A 217 5.76 23.50 5.37
CA PRO A 217 6.70 24.63 5.43
C PRO A 217 8.13 24.25 5.01
N GLN A 218 8.59 23.04 5.38
CA GLN A 218 9.93 22.56 5.02
C GLN A 218 10.02 22.21 3.53
N ILE A 219 8.96 21.63 2.95
CA ILE A 219 8.88 21.36 1.50
C ILE A 219 8.88 22.68 0.71
N VAL A 220 8.13 23.68 1.17
CA VAL A 220 8.09 25.02 0.54
C VAL A 220 9.46 25.69 0.60
N ASP A 221 10.12 25.66 1.76
CA ASP A 221 11.48 26.18 1.92
C ASP A 221 12.47 25.47 0.97
N PHE A 222 12.47 24.13 0.97
CA PHE A 222 13.29 23.34 0.07
C PHE A 222 13.05 23.68 -1.41
N ALA A 223 11.79 23.81 -1.83
CA ALA A 223 11.44 24.20 -3.19
C ALA A 223 11.88 25.62 -3.55
N GLN A 224 11.88 26.57 -2.60
CA GLN A 224 12.42 27.92 -2.79
C GLN A 224 13.92 27.92 -3.06
N ASN A 225 14.58 26.99 -2.41
CA ASN A 225 16.01 26.88 -2.30
C ASN A 225 16.66 26.08 -3.44
N ILE A 226 15.98 25.09 -4.00
CA ILE A 226 16.54 24.15 -4.99
C ILE A 226 17.19 24.80 -6.22
N GLN A 227 16.76 26.02 -6.60
CA GLN A 227 17.31 26.77 -7.74
C GLN A 227 18.51 27.67 -7.37
N GLN A 228 18.72 27.95 -6.08
CA GLN A 228 19.75 28.85 -5.57
C GLN A 228 21.08 28.14 -5.24
N PHE A 229 21.07 26.82 -5.06
CA PHE A 229 22.19 26.04 -4.49
C PHE A 229 23.22 25.48 -5.51
N VAL A 230 23.42 26.13 -6.67
CA VAL A 230 24.23 25.54 -7.77
C VAL A 230 25.62 26.18 -7.93
N ASP A 231 26.00 27.17 -7.12
CA ASP A 231 27.22 27.95 -7.36
C ASP A 231 28.46 27.45 -6.60
N THR A 232 28.32 26.74 -5.46
CA THR A 232 29.46 26.24 -4.67
C THR A 232 29.26 24.82 -4.09
N GLU A 233 30.36 24.15 -3.71
CA GLU A 233 30.32 22.83 -3.06
C GLU A 233 29.58 22.84 -1.72
N LYS A 234 29.74 23.92 -0.94
CA LYS A 234 29.02 24.13 0.32
C LYS A 234 27.51 24.26 0.10
N ASP A 235 27.12 24.85 -1.02
CA ASP A 235 25.71 25.01 -1.40
C ASP A 235 25.08 23.65 -1.71
N ILE A 236 25.81 22.78 -2.42
CA ILE A 236 25.39 21.41 -2.71
C ILE A 236 25.20 20.60 -1.43
N ASP A 237 26.12 20.71 -0.47
CA ASP A 237 26.02 19.98 0.81
C ASP A 237 24.84 20.47 1.65
N CYS A 238 24.58 21.78 1.67
CA CYS A 238 23.41 22.35 2.34
C CYS A 238 22.10 21.87 1.69
N LEU A 239 22.06 21.82 0.36
CA LEU A 239 20.90 21.29 -0.38
C LEU A 239 20.66 19.81 -0.06
N LYS A 240 21.73 19.00 -0.04
CA LYS A 240 21.64 17.56 0.31
C LYS A 240 21.12 17.36 1.74
N GLN A 241 21.59 18.17 2.69
CA GLN A 241 21.12 18.10 4.07
C GLN A 241 19.64 18.48 4.18
N ASN A 242 19.21 19.57 3.54
CA ASN A 242 17.80 19.99 3.54
C ASN A 242 16.91 18.92 2.88
N TYR A 243 17.34 18.39 1.73
CA TYR A 243 16.68 17.25 1.09
C TYR A 243 16.60 16.04 2.03
N PHE A 244 17.68 15.68 2.72
CA PHE A 244 17.72 14.57 3.66
C PHE A 244 16.71 14.78 4.80
N ASP A 245 16.65 15.98 5.39
CA ASP A 245 15.74 16.29 6.49
C ASP A 245 14.27 16.23 6.07
N VAL A 246 13.94 16.80 4.90
CA VAL A 246 12.60 16.77 4.30
C VAL A 246 12.20 15.35 3.92
N LYS A 247 13.09 14.61 3.25
CA LYS A 247 12.84 13.23 2.84
C LYS A 247 12.52 12.35 4.05
N ASN A 248 13.32 12.43 5.11
CA ASN A 248 13.07 11.64 6.32
C ASN A 248 11.77 12.04 7.01
N LEU A 249 11.39 13.31 6.97
CA LEU A 249 10.10 13.74 7.53
C LEU A 249 8.91 13.13 6.77
N VAL A 250 8.97 13.11 5.44
CA VAL A 250 7.94 12.53 4.58
C VAL A 250 7.93 11.00 4.73
N LEU A 251 9.08 10.34 4.68
CA LEU A 251 9.16 8.88 4.86
C LEU A 251 8.74 8.42 6.27
N ALA A 252 9.04 9.18 7.32
CA ALA A 252 8.54 8.88 8.67
C ALA A 252 7.00 8.84 8.70
N LYS A 253 6.31 9.77 8.02
CA LYS A 253 4.85 9.73 7.92
C LYS A 253 4.36 8.49 7.19
N ARG A 254 5.00 8.15 6.08
CA ARG A 254 4.68 6.94 5.31
C ARG A 254 4.81 5.68 6.18
N VAL A 255 5.95 5.48 6.84
CA VAL A 255 6.17 4.31 7.71
C VAL A 255 5.19 4.29 8.88
N ALA A 256 4.81 5.46 9.43
CA ALA A 256 3.78 5.51 10.47
C ALA A 256 2.42 5.01 9.98
N LEU A 257 2.02 5.35 8.75
CA LEU A 257 0.78 4.89 8.12
C LEU A 257 0.81 3.38 7.83
N GLU A 258 1.92 2.89 7.27
CA GLU A 258 2.14 1.45 7.03
C GLU A 258 2.13 0.67 8.35
N LEU A 259 2.75 1.20 9.40
CA LEU A 259 2.77 0.56 10.72
C LEU A 259 1.37 0.47 11.35
N ILE A 260 0.55 1.52 11.25
CA ILE A 260 -0.86 1.44 11.66
C ILE A 260 -1.55 0.33 10.87
N THR A 261 -1.40 0.35 9.55
CA THR A 261 -2.02 -0.61 8.62
C THR A 261 -1.69 -2.06 9.01
N ASN A 262 -0.42 -2.34 9.31
CA ASN A 262 0.02 -3.68 9.76
C ASN A 262 -0.51 -4.04 11.14
N ILE A 263 -0.45 -3.13 12.12
CA ILE A 263 -0.97 -3.37 13.47
C ILE A 263 -2.48 -3.68 13.43
N THR A 264 -3.23 -3.01 12.54
CA THR A 264 -4.67 -3.21 12.41
C THR A 264 -5.06 -4.31 11.42
N GLY A 265 -4.15 -4.71 10.52
CA GLY A 265 -4.39 -5.74 9.52
C GLY A 265 -4.26 -7.17 10.06
N ALA A 266 -3.68 -7.35 11.24
CA ALA A 266 -3.28 -8.65 11.78
C ALA A 266 -4.42 -9.62 12.16
N ASP A 267 -5.70 -9.23 12.09
CA ASP A 267 -6.85 -10.11 12.40
C ASP A 267 -8.05 -9.89 11.44
N GLY A 268 -7.78 -9.51 10.17
CA GLY A 268 -8.80 -9.05 9.22
C GLY A 268 -9.08 -9.91 7.98
N SER A 269 -8.43 -11.08 7.81
CA SER A 269 -8.74 -12.01 6.69
C SER A 269 -10.09 -12.74 6.84
N ALA A 270 -10.97 -12.27 7.72
CA ALA A 270 -12.38 -12.65 7.72
C ALA A 270 -13.16 -11.65 6.84
N GLY A 271 -12.97 -11.70 5.53
CA GLY A 271 -13.72 -10.85 4.60
C GLY A 271 -13.37 -10.94 3.12
N SER A 272 -12.24 -11.52 2.76
CA SER A 272 -11.90 -11.85 1.37
C SER A 272 -10.86 -12.97 1.39
N ASP A 273 -11.12 -14.00 0.60
CA ASP A 273 -10.22 -15.13 0.29
C ASP A 273 -10.20 -16.24 1.35
N ALA A 274 -11.33 -16.99 1.41
CA ALA A 274 -11.31 -18.38 1.81
C ALA A 274 -11.79 -19.23 0.62
N ASP A 275 -10.83 -19.90 -0.01
CA ASP A 275 -10.94 -21.19 -0.69
C ASP A 275 -12.05 -21.34 -1.77
N ASP A 276 -11.83 -20.79 -2.96
CA ASP A 276 -12.25 -21.48 -4.19
C ASP A 276 -11.12 -22.47 -4.58
N ASP A 277 -10.95 -23.48 -3.74
CA ASP A 277 -10.24 -24.70 -4.11
C ASP A 277 -11.06 -25.40 -5.20
N ASP A 278 -10.41 -25.62 -6.33
CA ASP A 278 -10.78 -26.48 -7.45
C ASP A 278 -11.78 -27.59 -7.06
N GLN A 279 -13.06 -27.41 -7.40
CA GLN A 279 -13.95 -28.54 -7.64
C GLN A 279 -14.17 -28.68 -9.13
N ASP A 280 -13.29 -29.48 -9.74
CA ASP A 280 -13.65 -30.36 -10.84
C ASP A 280 -14.98 -31.05 -10.49
N MET A 281 -16.07 -30.61 -11.10
CA MET A 281 -17.32 -31.37 -11.13
C MET A 281 -17.65 -31.64 -12.58
N ASP A 282 -17.28 -32.87 -12.95
CA ASP A 282 -17.59 -33.55 -14.18
C ASP A 282 -19.03 -33.31 -14.63
N CYS A 283 -19.14 -33.09 -15.94
CA CYS A 283 -20.36 -33.27 -16.69
C CYS A 283 -20.85 -34.72 -16.54
N ASP A 284 -22.06 -34.89 -16.01
CA ASP A 284 -22.91 -36.01 -16.42
C ASP A 284 -24.40 -35.63 -16.34
N ASP A 285 -25.05 -35.83 -17.48
CA ASP A 285 -26.49 -35.89 -17.67
C ASP A 285 -27.10 -36.99 -16.78
N ASP A 286 -28.25 -36.74 -16.15
CA ASP A 286 -29.41 -37.63 -16.31
C ASP A 286 -30.67 -37.06 -15.64
N MET A 287 -31.74 -37.01 -16.43
CA MET A 287 -33.11 -36.83 -15.95
C MET A 287 -33.55 -38.07 -15.18
N GLU A 288 -34.31 -37.90 -14.09
CA GLU A 288 -35.55 -38.66 -13.88
C GLU A 288 -36.43 -37.97 -12.83
N ALA A 289 -37.74 -38.02 -13.06
CA ALA A 289 -38.77 -37.50 -12.19
C ALA A 289 -39.27 -38.62 -11.24
N SER A 290 -39.57 -38.30 -9.98
CA SER A 290 -40.61 -39.01 -9.22
C SER A 290 -41.08 -38.22 -8.01
N ASP A 291 -42.41 -38.08 -7.92
CA ASP A 291 -43.18 -37.67 -6.75
C ASP A 291 -43.00 -38.61 -5.53
N GLY A 292 -43.19 -38.10 -4.31
CA GLY A 292 -43.50 -38.94 -3.14
C GLY A 292 -43.18 -38.36 -1.75
N ASP A 293 -44.07 -37.50 -1.23
CA ASP A 293 -44.68 -37.45 0.12
C ASP A 293 -43.85 -37.66 1.43
N ASP A 294 -43.91 -36.62 2.27
CA ASP A 294 -43.97 -36.47 3.75
C ASP A 294 -43.15 -37.35 4.72
N GLY A 295 -42.40 -36.66 5.61
CA GLY A 295 -41.82 -37.25 6.81
C GLY A 295 -41.00 -36.27 7.68
N ASP A 296 -41.72 -35.41 8.40
CA ASP A 296 -41.28 -34.51 9.49
C ASP A 296 -40.05 -34.97 10.30
N SER A 297 -38.97 -34.17 10.25
CA SER A 297 -38.02 -34.06 11.36
C SER A 297 -37.42 -32.66 11.42
N ASN A 298 -38.07 -31.83 12.22
CA ASN A 298 -37.57 -30.63 12.90
C ASN A 298 -36.04 -30.62 13.14
N ALA A 299 -35.32 -29.81 12.36
CA ALA A 299 -33.96 -29.35 12.65
C ALA A 299 -33.79 -27.92 12.11
N ASN A 300 -33.65 -26.98 13.05
CA ASN A 300 -33.28 -25.57 12.91
C ASN A 300 -32.98 -25.06 11.48
N ASN A 301 -33.79 -24.09 11.06
CA ASN A 301 -33.41 -23.08 10.09
C ASN A 301 -32.11 -22.39 10.57
N GLY A 302 -30.98 -22.82 9.99
CA GLY A 302 -29.77 -22.01 9.92
C GLY A 302 -29.96 -21.05 8.76
N ASP A 303 -30.42 -19.85 9.09
CA ASP A 303 -30.47 -18.68 8.22
C ASP A 303 -29.03 -18.39 7.75
N ILE A 304 -28.68 -18.81 6.53
CA ILE A 304 -27.42 -18.43 5.87
C ILE A 304 -27.80 -17.36 4.86
N SER A 305 -28.00 -16.15 5.37
CA SER A 305 -27.85 -14.91 4.64
C SER A 305 -27.54 -13.81 5.66
N ASP A 306 -26.30 -13.79 6.13
CA ASP A 306 -25.81 -12.68 6.94
C ASP A 306 -24.52 -12.16 6.28
N THR A 307 -24.70 -11.32 5.26
CA THR A 307 -23.68 -10.37 4.81
C THR A 307 -23.71 -9.10 5.67
N THR A 308 -24.23 -9.17 6.90
CA THR A 308 -24.00 -8.11 7.88
C THR A 308 -22.52 -8.15 8.28
N ALA A 309 -21.77 -7.18 7.77
CA ALA A 309 -20.42 -6.89 8.27
C ALA A 309 -20.46 -6.86 9.81
N PRO A 310 -19.46 -7.44 10.50
CA PRO A 310 -19.50 -7.57 11.95
C PRO A 310 -19.75 -6.20 12.60
N GLU A 311 -20.85 -6.09 13.37
CA GLU A 311 -21.17 -4.90 14.16
C GLU A 311 -20.14 -4.62 15.28
N VAL A 312 -19.17 -5.52 15.46
CA VAL A 312 -18.18 -5.54 16.53
C VAL A 312 -16.81 -5.15 15.98
N SER A 313 -16.08 -4.35 16.74
CA SER A 313 -14.66 -4.04 16.49
C SER A 313 -13.83 -5.32 16.32
N THR A 314 -13.00 -5.39 15.28
CA THR A 314 -12.11 -6.54 15.08
C THR A 314 -10.76 -6.37 15.80
N ILE A 315 -10.54 -5.19 16.41
CA ILE A 315 -9.34 -4.87 17.19
C ILE A 315 -9.63 -4.84 18.69
N SER A 316 -8.58 -4.93 19.51
CA SER A 316 -8.74 -4.88 20.96
C SER A 316 -9.33 -3.52 21.42
N PRO A 317 -10.15 -3.47 22.49
CA PRO A 317 -10.68 -2.22 23.02
C PRO A 317 -9.61 -1.21 23.43
N GLU A 318 -8.42 -1.70 23.84
CA GLU A 318 -7.26 -0.87 24.15
C GLU A 318 -6.72 -0.18 22.90
N LEU A 319 -6.55 -0.93 21.81
CA LEU A 319 -6.09 -0.39 20.53
C LEU A 319 -7.09 0.61 19.95
N GLU A 320 -8.38 0.27 19.99
CA GLU A 320 -9.46 1.18 19.54
C GLU A 320 -9.47 2.48 20.38
N ALA A 321 -9.32 2.40 21.70
CA ALA A 321 -9.24 3.56 22.57
C ALA A 321 -8.01 4.44 22.28
N ILE A 322 -6.87 3.85 21.95
CA ILE A 322 -5.66 4.59 21.55
C ILE A 322 -5.89 5.33 20.22
N ILE A 323 -6.46 4.64 19.22
CA ILE A 323 -6.73 5.20 17.89
C ILE A 323 -7.69 6.40 17.99
N ILE A 324 -8.80 6.22 18.71
CA ILE A 324 -9.81 7.26 18.92
C ILE A 324 -9.23 8.40 19.77
N GLY A 325 -8.59 8.07 20.90
CA GLY A 325 -8.07 9.05 21.85
C GLY A 325 -7.00 9.97 21.26
N LYS A 326 -6.25 9.49 20.25
CA LYS A 326 -5.26 10.30 19.51
C LYS A 326 -5.84 11.04 18.30
N GLY A 327 -7.09 10.75 17.92
CA GLY A 327 -7.74 11.34 16.74
C GLY A 327 -7.03 10.96 15.43
N LEU A 328 -6.54 9.73 15.31
CA LEU A 328 -5.67 9.33 14.20
C LEU A 328 -6.35 9.47 12.84
N LEU A 329 -7.64 9.13 12.71
CA LEU A 329 -8.38 9.27 11.45
C LEU A 329 -8.33 10.71 10.89
N ALA A 330 -8.46 11.72 11.75
CA ALA A 330 -8.36 13.11 11.34
C ALA A 330 -6.93 13.47 10.88
N LYS A 331 -5.91 13.02 11.63
CA LYS A 331 -4.49 13.26 11.29
C LYS A 331 -4.08 12.57 9.99
N ILE A 332 -4.57 11.35 9.75
CA ILE A 332 -4.35 10.63 8.49
C ILE A 332 -5.00 11.40 7.33
N GLY A 333 -6.20 11.96 7.57
CA GLY A 333 -6.91 12.80 6.60
C GLY A 333 -6.13 14.03 6.15
N ASP A 334 -5.34 14.66 7.03
CA ASP A 334 -4.49 15.81 6.69
C ASP A 334 -3.39 15.47 5.66
N HIS A 335 -3.08 14.19 5.50
CA HIS A 335 -2.06 13.69 4.57
C HIS A 335 -2.60 13.29 3.20
N LEU A 336 -3.92 13.39 2.98
CA LEU A 336 -4.55 13.18 1.68
C LEU A 336 -4.46 14.44 0.78
N CYS A 337 -4.19 15.60 1.37
CA CYS A 337 -4.10 16.87 0.64
C CYS A 337 -2.98 16.85 -0.42
N ALA A 338 -3.34 17.14 -1.68
CA ALA A 338 -2.37 17.30 -2.74
C ALA A 338 -1.49 18.55 -2.54
N LEU A 339 -0.28 18.52 -3.10
CA LEU A 339 0.54 19.72 -3.22
C LEU A 339 -0.12 20.74 -4.14
N ASP A 340 0.06 22.02 -3.82
CA ASP A 340 -0.27 23.10 -4.75
C ASP A 340 0.44 22.88 -6.10
N GLY A 341 -0.29 23.10 -7.21
CA GLY A 341 0.23 22.83 -8.55
C GLY A 341 1.53 23.58 -8.87
N GLN A 342 1.67 24.83 -8.44
CA GLN A 342 2.90 25.61 -8.67
C GLN A 342 4.07 25.06 -7.85
N LEU A 343 3.79 24.63 -6.61
CA LEU A 343 4.80 24.00 -5.76
C LEU A 343 5.25 22.65 -6.34
N LYS A 344 4.29 21.83 -6.80
CA LYS A 344 4.57 20.54 -7.47
C LYS A 344 5.43 20.76 -8.72
N ASP A 345 5.03 21.66 -9.61
CA ASP A 345 5.78 22.00 -10.82
C ASP A 345 7.21 22.42 -10.51
N LYS A 346 7.40 23.23 -9.46
CA LYS A 346 8.72 23.70 -9.05
C LYS A 346 9.62 22.57 -8.56
N LEU A 347 9.08 21.64 -7.78
CA LEU A 347 9.82 20.47 -7.27
C LEU A 347 10.23 19.54 -8.42
N LEU A 348 9.35 19.33 -9.40
CA LEU A 348 9.59 18.46 -10.55
C LEU A 348 10.71 18.94 -11.48
N LEU A 349 11.17 20.19 -11.35
CA LEU A 349 12.32 20.71 -12.10
C LEU A 349 13.67 20.09 -11.70
N HIS A 350 13.73 19.35 -10.59
CA HIS A 350 14.97 18.78 -10.07
C HIS A 350 14.76 17.36 -9.52
N GLY A 351 15.77 16.48 -9.64
CA GLY A 351 15.66 15.07 -9.24
C GLY A 351 15.26 14.87 -7.76
N PHE A 352 15.89 15.59 -6.84
CA PHE A 352 15.52 15.57 -5.41
C PHE A 352 14.09 16.03 -5.14
N GLY A 353 13.60 17.03 -5.87
CA GLY A 353 12.23 17.51 -5.73
C GLY A 353 11.24 16.51 -6.30
N ALA A 354 11.55 15.89 -7.44
CA ALA A 354 10.73 14.82 -8.01
C ALA A 354 10.58 13.62 -7.06
N GLU A 355 11.66 13.25 -6.35
CA GLU A 355 11.58 12.19 -5.36
C GLU A 355 10.70 12.56 -4.15
N ILE A 356 10.74 13.82 -3.69
CA ILE A 356 9.82 14.29 -2.63
C ILE A 356 8.37 14.22 -3.11
N VAL A 357 8.08 14.60 -4.36
CA VAL A 357 6.74 14.49 -4.94
C VAL A 357 6.27 13.03 -4.95
N ASN A 358 7.12 12.09 -5.40
CA ASN A 358 6.79 10.66 -5.38
C ASN A 358 6.52 10.16 -3.96
N CYS A 359 7.32 10.59 -2.97
CA CYS A 359 7.10 10.21 -1.57
C CYS A 359 5.76 10.75 -1.03
N ILE A 360 5.32 11.94 -1.46
CA ILE A 360 4.03 12.51 -1.05
C ILE A 360 2.87 11.74 -1.68
N GLU A 361 2.96 11.40 -2.97
CA GLU A 361 1.96 10.55 -3.62
C GLU A 361 1.85 9.17 -2.95
N SER A 362 3.00 8.60 -2.54
CA SER A 362 3.03 7.37 -1.73
C SER A 362 2.38 7.55 -0.36
N ILE A 363 2.57 8.68 0.33
CA ILE A 363 1.84 8.98 1.58
C ILE A 363 0.34 9.01 1.32
N GLN A 364 -0.12 9.65 0.25
CA GLN A 364 -1.56 9.73 -0.05
C GLN A 364 -2.15 8.33 -0.23
N LEU A 365 -1.43 7.44 -0.93
CA LEU A 365 -1.85 6.05 -1.10
C LEU A 365 -1.88 5.30 0.24
N CYS A 366 -0.79 5.36 1.02
CA CYS A 366 -0.72 4.73 2.34
C CYS A 366 -1.79 5.28 3.29
N SER A 367 -2.13 6.57 3.21
CA SER A 367 -3.19 7.18 3.99
C SER A 367 -4.56 6.61 3.66
N LEU A 368 -4.87 6.41 2.38
CA LEU A 368 -6.13 5.78 1.97
C LEU A 368 -6.22 4.34 2.46
N THR A 369 -5.20 3.53 2.22
CA THR A 369 -5.15 2.13 2.71
C THR A 369 -5.26 2.07 4.22
N CYS A 370 -4.61 2.99 4.93
CA CYS A 370 -4.70 3.09 6.38
C CYS A 370 -6.13 3.45 6.83
N VAL A 371 -6.80 4.41 6.18
CA VAL A 371 -8.20 4.75 6.47
C VAL A 371 -9.11 3.56 6.17
N HIS A 372 -8.93 2.89 5.05
CA HIS A 372 -9.70 1.71 4.68
C HIS A 372 -9.59 0.63 5.77
N ASN A 373 -8.38 0.24 6.17
CA ASN A 373 -8.17 -0.76 7.21
C ASN A 373 -8.75 -0.32 8.56
N LEU A 374 -8.56 0.93 8.95
CA LEU A 374 -9.14 1.46 10.20
C LEU A 374 -10.67 1.43 10.18
N VAL A 375 -11.28 1.80 9.05
CA VAL A 375 -12.74 1.75 8.88
C VAL A 375 -13.23 0.31 9.03
N ALA A 376 -12.52 -0.67 8.46
CA ALA A 376 -12.85 -2.10 8.56
C ALA A 376 -12.73 -2.66 9.99
N CYS A 377 -11.87 -2.09 10.83
CA CYS A 377 -11.61 -2.65 12.16
C CYS A 377 -12.32 -1.93 13.31
N ILE A 378 -12.55 -0.62 13.21
CA ILE A 378 -13.19 0.18 14.27
C ILE A 378 -14.69 -0.11 14.33
N SER A 379 -15.27 -0.15 15.53
CA SER A 379 -16.71 -0.38 15.67
C SER A 379 -17.53 0.74 15.00
N PRO A 380 -18.63 0.41 14.28
CA PRO A 380 -19.47 1.41 13.61
C PRO A 380 -19.99 2.53 14.52
N GLN A 381 -20.16 2.25 15.82
CA GLN A 381 -20.71 3.18 16.80
C GLN A 381 -19.67 4.20 17.30
N THR A 382 -18.38 3.88 17.24
CA THR A 382 -17.28 4.78 17.65
C THR A 382 -16.57 5.41 16.46
N LEU A 383 -16.78 4.86 15.26
CA LEU A 383 -16.25 5.40 14.01
C LEU A 383 -16.77 6.83 13.79
N THR A 384 -15.85 7.79 13.87
CA THR A 384 -16.14 9.19 13.61
C THR A 384 -15.40 9.64 12.37
N ILE A 385 -16.17 10.06 11.36
CA ILE A 385 -15.62 10.60 10.11
C ILE A 385 -15.84 12.10 10.12
N GLY A 386 -14.74 12.87 10.22
CA GLY A 386 -14.81 14.32 10.14
C GLY A 386 -15.09 14.79 8.71
N ASP A 387 -15.83 15.89 8.56
CA ASP A 387 -16.15 16.50 7.26
C ASP A 387 -14.92 16.69 6.36
N GLN A 388 -13.77 17.02 6.95
CA GLN A 388 -12.53 17.24 6.20
C GLN A 388 -11.97 15.96 5.60
N LEU A 389 -12.01 14.83 6.33
CA LEU A 389 -11.57 13.54 5.83
C LEU A 389 -12.42 13.10 4.64
N TRP A 390 -13.74 13.17 4.79
CA TRP A 390 -14.68 12.89 3.71
C TRP A 390 -14.40 13.75 2.47
N LYS A 391 -14.30 15.08 2.66
CA LYS A 391 -14.00 16.01 1.56
C LYS A 391 -12.68 15.71 0.89
N ASN A 392 -11.62 15.41 1.65
CA ASN A 392 -10.30 15.12 1.08
C ASN A 392 -10.35 13.88 0.16
N ILE A 393 -10.96 12.78 0.62
CA ILE A 393 -11.10 11.56 -0.19
C ILE A 393 -12.00 11.82 -1.41
N TYR A 394 -13.11 12.53 -1.19
CA TYR A 394 -14.03 12.90 -2.25
C TYR A 394 -13.32 13.74 -3.34
N HIS A 395 -12.61 14.81 -2.96
CA HIS A 395 -11.87 15.65 -3.90
C HIS A 395 -10.78 14.87 -4.67
N MET A 396 -10.15 13.88 -4.05
CA MET A 396 -9.17 13.03 -4.74
C MET A 396 -9.78 12.22 -5.89
N VAL A 397 -11.03 11.75 -5.74
CA VAL A 397 -11.73 11.06 -6.83
C VAL A 397 -12.23 12.05 -7.89
N PHE A 398 -12.80 13.19 -7.49
CA PHE A 398 -13.60 14.01 -8.41
C PHE A 398 -12.95 15.28 -8.95
N ASP A 399 -11.96 15.85 -8.27
CA ASP A 399 -11.33 17.11 -8.68
C ASP A 399 -10.06 16.90 -9.54
N GLY A 400 -9.78 15.65 -9.92
CA GLY A 400 -8.70 15.32 -10.86
C GLY A 400 -7.32 15.79 -10.37
N SER A 401 -7.12 15.86 -9.05
CA SER A 401 -5.92 16.39 -8.43
C SER A 401 -4.73 15.46 -8.64
N THR A 402 -4.14 15.47 -9.82
CA THR A 402 -2.78 15.00 -10.16
C THR A 402 -2.36 13.58 -9.73
N GLY A 403 -3.29 12.76 -9.23
CA GLY A 403 -3.02 11.43 -8.72
C GLY A 403 -3.00 10.40 -9.84
N GLY A 404 -2.10 9.42 -9.74
CA GLY A 404 -2.11 8.25 -10.60
C GLY A 404 -3.39 7.41 -10.43
N GLN A 405 -3.64 6.53 -11.39
CA GLN A 405 -4.81 5.62 -11.41
C GLN A 405 -5.00 4.83 -10.09
N LEU A 406 -3.91 4.39 -9.45
CA LEU A 406 -3.93 3.69 -8.18
C LEU A 406 -4.55 4.51 -7.04
N LEU A 407 -4.32 5.84 -7.01
CA LEU A 407 -4.90 6.70 -5.98
C LEU A 407 -6.41 6.82 -6.14
N VAL A 408 -6.91 6.90 -7.37
CA VAL A 408 -8.34 6.96 -7.66
C VAL A 408 -9.00 5.63 -7.28
N GLU A 409 -8.36 4.52 -7.66
CA GLU A 409 -8.83 3.18 -7.32
C GLU A 409 -8.96 3.00 -5.81
N GLU A 410 -7.91 3.30 -5.05
CA GLU A 410 -7.95 3.14 -3.59
C GLU A 410 -8.87 4.17 -2.90
N ALA A 411 -9.00 5.38 -3.45
CA ALA A 411 -9.94 6.37 -2.93
C ALA A 411 -11.40 5.93 -3.11
N THR A 412 -11.75 5.40 -4.29
CA THR A 412 -13.09 4.84 -4.53
C THR A 412 -13.39 3.64 -3.63
N ASN A 413 -12.40 2.77 -3.41
CA ASN A 413 -12.49 1.66 -2.47
C ASN A 413 -12.73 2.14 -1.03
N THR A 414 -12.00 3.18 -0.61
CA THR A 414 -12.16 3.81 0.71
C THR A 414 -13.55 4.45 0.88
N ILE A 415 -14.08 5.14 -0.14
CA ILE A 415 -15.44 5.70 -0.12
C ILE A 415 -16.49 4.60 0.11
N ARG A 416 -16.35 3.46 -0.60
CA ARG A 416 -17.23 2.30 -0.43
C ARG A 416 -17.22 1.81 1.01
N ALA A 417 -16.03 1.56 1.57
CA ALA A 417 -15.87 1.08 2.94
C ALA A 417 -16.50 2.05 3.96
N LEU A 418 -16.28 3.36 3.77
CA LEU A 418 -16.85 4.41 4.62
C LEU A 418 -18.38 4.42 4.61
N ILE A 419 -19.01 4.39 3.44
CA ILE A 419 -20.47 4.40 3.33
C ILE A 419 -21.08 3.10 3.88
N ALA A 420 -20.43 1.96 3.61
CA ALA A 420 -20.88 0.66 4.09
C ALA A 420 -20.91 0.60 5.62
N ARG A 421 -19.88 1.14 6.28
CA ARG A 421 -19.71 1.01 7.74
C ARG A 421 -20.23 2.19 8.55
N HIS A 422 -20.24 3.40 8.02
CA HIS A 422 -20.71 4.57 8.77
C HIS A 422 -22.25 4.66 8.72
N PRO A 423 -22.94 4.77 9.88
CA PRO A 423 -24.39 4.60 9.97
C PRO A 423 -25.21 5.63 9.17
N THR A 424 -24.67 6.83 8.96
CA THR A 424 -25.40 7.95 8.34
C THR A 424 -24.72 8.52 7.10
N LEU A 425 -23.55 7.99 6.71
CA LEU A 425 -22.82 8.53 5.58
C LEU A 425 -23.40 7.97 4.29
N THR A 426 -23.70 8.86 3.34
CA THR A 426 -24.15 8.50 1.99
C THR A 426 -23.80 9.64 1.04
N LEU A 427 -23.82 9.35 -0.26
CA LEU A 427 -23.65 10.37 -1.29
C LEU A 427 -24.90 11.26 -1.40
N THR A 428 -24.69 12.55 -1.56
CA THR A 428 -25.73 13.47 -2.03
C THR A 428 -26.01 13.26 -3.52
N GLY A 429 -27.14 13.79 -4.01
CA GLY A 429 -27.50 13.68 -5.44
C GLY A 429 -26.47 14.30 -6.39
N ASP A 430 -25.84 15.42 -5.98
CA ASP A 430 -24.79 16.09 -6.77
C ASP A 430 -23.48 15.28 -6.76
N GLU A 431 -23.15 14.64 -5.63
CA GLU A 431 -21.99 13.77 -5.50
C GLU A 431 -22.13 12.50 -6.33
N LEU A 432 -23.34 11.92 -6.35
CA LEU A 432 -23.70 10.80 -7.22
C LEU A 432 -23.52 11.13 -8.71
N ASP A 433 -23.99 12.31 -9.13
CA ASP A 433 -23.86 12.75 -10.53
C ASP A 433 -22.39 12.94 -10.94
N ARG A 434 -21.57 13.50 -10.05
CA ARG A 434 -20.13 13.66 -10.27
C ARG A 434 -19.42 12.31 -10.34
N LEU A 435 -19.80 11.35 -9.49
CA LEU A 435 -19.25 10.00 -9.51
C LEU A 435 -19.54 9.28 -10.83
N CYS A 436 -20.77 9.38 -11.32
CA CYS A 436 -21.14 8.80 -12.61
C CYS A 436 -20.39 9.47 -13.78
N ALA A 437 -20.30 10.80 -13.78
CA ALA A 437 -19.57 11.53 -14.81
C ALA A 437 -18.06 11.21 -14.81
N HIS A 438 -17.47 11.02 -13.63
CA HIS A 438 -16.07 10.61 -13.49
C HIS A 438 -15.84 9.21 -14.06
N CYS A 439 -16.67 8.22 -13.70
CA CYS A 439 -16.59 6.87 -14.24
C CYS A 439 -16.68 6.84 -15.78
N GLN A 440 -17.59 7.64 -16.36
CA GLN A 440 -17.70 7.80 -17.82
C GLN A 440 -16.44 8.43 -18.45
N THR A 441 -15.82 9.40 -17.77
CA THR A 441 -14.60 10.06 -18.23
C THR A 441 -13.40 9.11 -18.18
N VAL A 442 -13.26 8.34 -17.10
CA VAL A 442 -12.24 7.28 -16.96
C VAL A 442 -12.44 6.19 -18.02
N ALA A 443 -13.68 5.81 -18.31
CA ALA A 443 -14.01 4.86 -19.37
C ALA A 443 -13.73 5.38 -20.80
N ALA A 444 -13.73 6.70 -20.99
CA ALA A 444 -13.43 7.35 -22.26
C ALA A 444 -11.93 7.65 -22.47
N ALA A 445 -11.12 7.57 -21.40
CA ALA A 445 -9.66 7.62 -21.50
C ALA A 445 -9.15 6.42 -22.30
N ALA A 446 -8.02 6.58 -23.00
CA ALA A 446 -7.49 5.58 -23.93
C ALA A 446 -7.47 4.15 -23.32
N PRO A 447 -7.77 3.10 -24.11
CA PRO A 447 -7.74 1.72 -23.63
C PRO A 447 -6.38 1.41 -23.00
N GLY A 448 -6.38 1.14 -21.68
CA GLY A 448 -5.19 1.01 -20.84
C GLY A 448 -5.01 2.08 -19.75
N VAL A 449 -5.82 3.16 -19.75
CA VAL A 449 -5.74 4.29 -18.78
C VAL A 449 -6.97 4.38 -17.86
N GLY A 450 -8.04 3.63 -18.15
CA GLY A 450 -9.21 3.48 -17.27
C GLY A 450 -9.34 2.05 -16.78
N SER A 451 -9.06 1.81 -15.48
CA SER A 451 -9.04 0.46 -14.89
C SER A 451 -10.45 -0.11 -14.75
N ILE A 452 -10.62 -1.38 -15.13
CA ILE A 452 -11.80 -2.20 -14.81
C ILE A 452 -12.10 -2.13 -13.31
N ALA A 453 -11.08 -2.13 -12.46
CA ALA A 453 -11.23 -2.04 -11.01
C ALA A 453 -11.84 -0.71 -10.54
N VAL A 454 -11.50 0.44 -11.17
CA VAL A 454 -12.17 1.71 -10.85
C VAL A 454 -13.66 1.64 -11.17
N LYS A 455 -14.04 1.05 -12.31
CA LYS A 455 -15.47 0.88 -12.66
C LYS A 455 -16.19 0.00 -11.64
N ILE A 456 -15.60 -1.15 -11.29
CA ILE A 456 -16.12 -2.07 -10.28
C ILE A 456 -16.28 -1.34 -8.93
N ASN A 457 -15.28 -0.59 -8.49
CA ASN A 457 -15.37 0.18 -7.25
C ASN A 457 -16.50 1.20 -7.27
N VAL A 458 -16.71 1.91 -8.39
CA VAL A 458 -17.85 2.83 -8.54
C VAL A 458 -19.18 2.09 -8.47
N ILE A 459 -19.31 0.95 -9.15
CA ILE A 459 -20.52 0.10 -9.11
C ILE A 459 -20.81 -0.32 -7.67
N ASN A 460 -19.77 -0.66 -6.91
CA ASN A 460 -19.92 -1.10 -5.52
C ASN A 460 -20.26 0.04 -4.57
N VAL A 461 -19.74 1.26 -4.81
CA VAL A 461 -20.22 2.46 -4.13
C VAL A 461 -21.71 2.69 -4.40
N LEU A 462 -22.14 2.57 -5.66
CA LEU A 462 -23.55 2.72 -6.04
C LEU A 462 -24.44 1.67 -5.38
N SER A 463 -24.02 0.40 -5.39
CA SER A 463 -24.73 -0.70 -4.74
C SER A 463 -25.02 -0.39 -3.27
N VAL A 464 -23.96 -0.08 -2.50
CA VAL A 464 -24.06 0.22 -1.07
C VAL A 464 -24.93 1.46 -0.80
N CYS A 465 -24.82 2.50 -1.65
CA CYS A 465 -25.65 3.70 -1.54
C CYS A 465 -27.14 3.40 -1.78
N GLY A 466 -27.45 2.56 -2.77
CA GLY A 466 -28.82 2.15 -3.11
C GLY A 466 -29.45 1.28 -2.02
N GLN A 467 -28.69 0.32 -1.48
CA GLN A 467 -29.14 -0.54 -0.38
C GLN A 467 -29.52 0.25 0.87
N ARG A 468 -28.68 1.23 1.25
CA ARG A 468 -28.79 1.92 2.54
C ARG A 468 -29.68 3.16 2.52
N SER A 469 -29.97 3.71 1.33
CA SER A 469 -30.67 4.99 1.25
C SER A 469 -32.15 4.84 1.65
N PRO A 470 -32.63 5.65 2.61
CA PRO A 470 -34.06 5.67 2.96
C PRO A 470 -34.90 6.47 1.96
N ASP A 471 -34.28 7.17 0.99
CA ASP A 471 -34.97 7.99 -0.01
C ASP A 471 -35.28 7.18 -1.29
N PRO A 472 -36.56 6.84 -1.55
CA PRO A 472 -36.93 6.06 -2.74
C PRO A 472 -36.54 6.73 -4.06
N ALA A 473 -36.50 8.08 -4.11
CA ALA A 473 -36.10 8.79 -5.32
C ALA A 473 -34.60 8.62 -5.61
N PHE A 474 -33.78 8.60 -4.56
CA PHE A 474 -32.36 8.32 -4.66
C PHE A 474 -32.11 6.86 -5.08
N VAL A 475 -32.81 5.90 -4.47
CA VAL A 475 -32.73 4.47 -4.83
C VAL A 475 -33.14 4.25 -6.29
N GLU A 476 -34.23 4.87 -6.74
CA GLU A 476 -34.66 4.81 -8.15
C GLU A 476 -33.57 5.34 -9.10
N ARG A 477 -32.91 6.44 -8.72
CA ARG A 477 -31.83 7.04 -9.52
C ARG A 477 -30.63 6.11 -9.63
N VAL A 478 -30.18 5.53 -8.52
CA VAL A 478 -29.08 4.55 -8.47
C VAL A 478 -29.43 3.31 -9.30
N ALA A 479 -30.62 2.74 -9.10
CA ALA A 479 -31.07 1.56 -9.83
C ALA A 479 -31.18 1.82 -11.35
N ALA A 480 -31.66 3.00 -11.77
CA ALA A 480 -31.72 3.38 -13.17
C ALA A 480 -30.33 3.50 -13.82
N LEU A 481 -29.34 4.01 -13.06
CA LEU A 481 -27.95 4.10 -13.51
C LEU A 481 -27.34 2.71 -13.70
N LEU A 482 -27.44 1.84 -12.68
CA LEU A 482 -26.93 0.47 -12.75
C LEU A 482 -27.59 -0.33 -13.88
N LEU A 483 -28.90 -0.22 -14.04
CA LEU A 483 -29.65 -0.89 -15.11
C LEU A 483 -29.25 -0.40 -16.51
N THR A 484 -28.97 0.89 -16.66
CA THR A 484 -28.41 1.43 -17.91
C THR A 484 -27.01 0.88 -18.17
N GLY A 485 -26.20 0.72 -17.11
CA GLY A 485 -24.89 0.07 -17.17
C GLY A 485 -25.00 -1.37 -17.69
N VAL A 486 -25.87 -2.20 -17.10
CA VAL A 486 -26.12 -3.59 -17.53
C VAL A 486 -26.44 -3.69 -19.03
N GLU A 487 -27.20 -2.74 -19.57
CA GLU A 487 -27.63 -2.74 -20.97
C GLU A 487 -26.57 -2.26 -21.96
N SER A 488 -25.53 -1.55 -21.50
CA SER A 488 -24.60 -0.84 -22.37
C SER A 488 -23.12 -1.22 -22.20
N GLU A 489 -22.72 -1.73 -21.03
CA GLU A 489 -21.35 -2.15 -20.75
C GLU A 489 -20.95 -3.35 -21.61
N ARG A 490 -19.72 -3.37 -22.11
CA ARG A 490 -19.20 -4.43 -23.01
C ARG A 490 -18.26 -5.40 -22.31
N ASP A 491 -17.58 -4.94 -21.27
CA ASP A 491 -16.71 -5.79 -20.48
C ASP A 491 -17.53 -6.76 -19.63
N LEU A 492 -17.29 -8.07 -19.76
CA LEU A 492 -18.10 -9.08 -19.08
C LEU A 492 -17.92 -9.04 -17.56
N THR A 493 -16.73 -8.75 -17.07
CA THR A 493 -16.45 -8.63 -15.63
C THR A 493 -17.21 -7.44 -15.04
N VAL A 494 -17.13 -6.27 -15.68
CA VAL A 494 -17.89 -5.09 -15.22
C VAL A 494 -19.39 -5.31 -15.33
N ARG A 495 -19.86 -6.01 -16.37
CA ARG A 495 -21.29 -6.30 -16.51
C ARG A 495 -21.78 -7.31 -15.47
N ALA A 496 -20.97 -8.30 -15.09
CA ALA A 496 -21.27 -9.21 -13.98
C ALA A 496 -21.47 -8.43 -12.67
N GLU A 497 -20.53 -7.55 -12.33
CA GLU A 497 -20.62 -6.70 -11.13
C GLU A 497 -21.88 -5.83 -11.12
N LEU A 498 -22.27 -5.30 -12.29
CA LEU A 498 -23.50 -4.51 -12.43
C LEU A 498 -24.77 -5.34 -12.16
N PHE A 499 -24.77 -6.63 -12.49
CA PHE A 499 -25.87 -7.53 -12.15
C PHE A 499 -25.94 -7.73 -10.64
N ASP A 500 -24.81 -8.03 -9.99
CA ASP A 500 -24.73 -8.26 -8.55
C ASP A 500 -25.14 -7.00 -7.77
N ALA A 501 -24.62 -5.83 -8.16
CA ALA A 501 -25.01 -4.56 -7.58
C ALA A 501 -26.51 -4.25 -7.70
N LEU A 502 -27.15 -4.61 -8.83
CA LEU A 502 -28.61 -4.48 -8.94
C LEU A 502 -29.34 -5.46 -8.02
N ILE A 503 -28.88 -6.71 -7.93
CA ILE A 503 -29.49 -7.71 -7.05
C ILE A 503 -29.40 -7.24 -5.60
N ASP A 504 -28.24 -6.74 -5.18
CA ASP A 504 -28.02 -6.21 -3.85
C ASP A 504 -28.96 -5.04 -3.52
N VAL A 505 -29.11 -4.05 -4.42
CA VAL A 505 -30.00 -2.89 -4.20
C VAL A 505 -31.46 -3.31 -3.99
N PHE A 506 -31.87 -4.43 -4.58
CA PHE A 506 -33.23 -4.98 -4.47
C PHE A 506 -33.31 -6.20 -3.53
N SER A 507 -32.30 -6.46 -2.71
CA SER A 507 -32.22 -7.62 -1.81
C SER A 507 -33.21 -7.56 -0.64
N GLU A 508 -33.60 -6.36 -0.20
CA GLU A 508 -34.59 -6.21 0.87
C GLU A 508 -36.03 -6.28 0.34
N ASP A 509 -36.77 -7.30 0.79
CA ASP A 509 -38.17 -7.50 0.43
C ASP A 509 -39.04 -6.29 0.86
N HIS A 510 -39.93 -5.87 -0.06
CA HIS A 510 -41.01 -4.89 0.12
C HIS A 510 -40.66 -3.39 0.06
N LYS A 511 -39.40 -2.96 0.31
CA LYS A 511 -39.05 -1.53 0.27
C LYS A 511 -38.88 -1.00 -1.15
N THR A 512 -38.42 -1.84 -2.07
CA THR A 512 -37.99 -1.45 -3.43
C THR A 512 -38.92 -1.94 -4.55
N ASP A 513 -39.95 -2.73 -4.23
CA ASP A 513 -40.91 -3.31 -5.19
C ASP A 513 -41.52 -2.27 -6.14
N SER A 514 -41.95 -1.13 -5.57
CA SER A 514 -42.57 -0.05 -6.35
C SER A 514 -41.60 0.57 -7.38
N ILE A 515 -40.32 0.62 -7.04
CA ILE A 515 -39.23 1.09 -7.90
C ILE A 515 -38.97 0.04 -8.99
N ALA A 516 -38.90 -1.24 -8.62
CA ALA A 516 -38.68 -2.34 -9.56
C ALA A 516 -39.76 -2.38 -10.65
N VAL A 517 -41.04 -2.19 -10.27
CA VAL A 517 -42.16 -2.08 -11.21
C VAL A 517 -42.01 -0.86 -12.12
N LYS A 518 -41.68 0.30 -11.55
CA LYS A 518 -41.52 1.56 -12.31
C LYS A 518 -40.39 1.47 -13.35
N LEU A 519 -39.31 0.76 -13.03
CA LEU A 519 -38.15 0.58 -13.91
C LEU A 519 -38.28 -0.56 -14.93
N ASP A 520 -39.39 -1.33 -14.89
CA ASP A 520 -39.56 -2.58 -15.68
C ASP A 520 -38.40 -3.56 -15.45
N LEU A 521 -37.88 -3.60 -14.21
CA LEU A 521 -36.60 -4.19 -13.84
C LEU A 521 -36.50 -5.66 -14.28
N ILE A 522 -37.47 -6.49 -13.89
CA ILE A 522 -37.48 -7.93 -14.18
C ILE A 522 -37.42 -8.21 -15.68
N LYS A 523 -38.16 -7.45 -16.49
CA LYS A 523 -38.18 -7.64 -17.94
C LYS A 523 -36.85 -7.26 -18.56
N ARG A 524 -36.28 -6.13 -18.16
CA ARG A 524 -34.99 -5.62 -18.67
C ARG A 524 -33.83 -6.51 -18.24
N MET A 525 -33.76 -6.91 -16.97
CA MET A 525 -32.73 -7.83 -16.48
C MET A 525 -32.80 -9.20 -17.17
N LYS A 526 -34.00 -9.76 -17.40
CA LYS A 526 -34.14 -11.02 -18.16
C LYS A 526 -33.59 -10.90 -19.59
N ALA A 527 -33.87 -9.78 -20.26
CA ALA A 527 -33.36 -9.54 -21.61
C ALA A 527 -31.83 -9.42 -21.61
N ALA A 528 -31.27 -8.66 -20.67
CA ALA A 528 -29.82 -8.49 -20.53
C ALA A 528 -29.12 -9.82 -20.15
N ALA A 529 -29.67 -10.61 -19.22
CA ALA A 529 -29.10 -11.89 -18.81
C ALA A 529 -29.03 -12.91 -19.96
N VAL A 530 -30.00 -12.89 -20.88
CA VAL A 530 -29.95 -13.73 -22.09
C VAL A 530 -28.80 -13.32 -23.01
N LEU A 531 -28.52 -12.03 -23.14
CA LEU A 531 -27.39 -11.54 -23.93
C LEU A 531 -26.06 -11.87 -23.26
N PHE A 532 -25.95 -11.59 -21.96
CA PHE A 532 -24.76 -11.86 -21.17
C PHE A 532 -24.36 -13.34 -21.22
N ARG A 533 -25.29 -14.27 -21.02
CA ARG A 533 -25.02 -15.72 -21.15
C ARG A 533 -24.48 -16.10 -22.53
N LYS A 534 -25.00 -15.49 -23.60
CA LYS A 534 -24.50 -15.76 -24.96
C LYS A 534 -23.08 -15.27 -25.16
N GLU A 535 -22.74 -14.11 -24.61
CA GLU A 535 -21.40 -13.52 -24.73
C GLU A 535 -20.37 -14.30 -23.90
N VAL A 536 -20.70 -14.69 -22.67
CA VAL A 536 -19.86 -15.58 -21.84
C VAL A 536 -19.58 -16.90 -22.57
N CYS A 537 -20.61 -17.55 -23.13
CA CYS A 537 -20.43 -18.79 -23.90
C CYS A 537 -19.63 -18.64 -25.20
N ILE A 538 -19.38 -17.42 -25.68
CA ILE A 538 -18.53 -17.17 -26.87
C ILE A 538 -17.07 -16.95 -26.45
N GLU A 539 -16.84 -16.41 -25.25
CA GLU A 539 -15.49 -16.16 -24.72
C GLU A 539 -14.85 -17.39 -24.07
N CYS A 540 -15.66 -18.29 -23.49
CA CYS A 540 -15.24 -19.64 -23.07
C CYS A 540 -15.13 -20.59 -24.27
#